data_AF-A0A800DJK5-F1
#
_entry.id   AF-A0A800DJK5-F1
#
_cell.length_a   1.000
_cell.length_b   1.000
_cell.length_c   1.000
_cell.angle_alpha   90.00
_cell.angle_beta   90.00
_cell.angle_gamma   90.00
#
_symmetry.space_group_name_H-M   'P 1'
#
loop_
_entity.id
_entity.type
_entity.pdbx_description
1 polymer ?
#
loop_
_entity_poly.entity_id
_entity_poly.type
_entity_poly.pdbx_seq_one_letter_code
_entity_poly.pdbx_strand_id
1 'polypeptide(L)'
;MALLCRRSTAVAWMVPWTKLGPIVSTNSRNIRGVPTLQLLDKSITIPAAPDNRGLIQHFEKAFSFRRGEGEIPVRLAITSLDGGTYSCEIGYLIGSDHSFAEGCESIFAFRQRNGVNAGKFNAVFIVPTGIGAEVGGHAGDASPAAQLLASCCDQLITHPNVVNASDMNEMPANAHYVEGSVLCRLLMGTIGLESVRANRVLVVYDNQADQMIESLVLNTVESARSTYGLDCTGIYKLEPPLQLTASSAPSGRAVGSGRNIDKLFDLLRETAEDYDAVAISSLIGVPDG
;
A
#
# COMPACT_ATOMS: atom_id res chain seq x y z
N MET A 1 29.53 -11.59 -16.05
CA MET A 1 29.61 -12.64 -17.09
C MET A 1 28.97 -13.88 -16.48
N ALA A 2 27.73 -14.27 -16.83
CA ALA A 2 26.73 -13.58 -17.66
C ALA A 2 25.49 -13.26 -16.79
N LEU A 3 25.00 -12.03 -16.57
CA LEU A 3 25.34 -10.63 -16.94
C LEU A 3 25.16 -9.76 -15.65
N LEU A 4 26.17 -9.05 -15.12
CA LEU A 4 26.63 -7.65 -15.38
C LEU A 4 25.61 -6.57 -14.98
N CYS A 5 25.89 -5.48 -14.24
CA CYS A 5 26.79 -5.05 -13.15
C CYS A 5 26.20 -3.68 -12.70
N ARG A 6 26.25 -3.32 -11.41
CA ARG A 6 25.63 -2.14 -10.73
C ARG A 6 26.03 -0.76 -11.35
N ARG A 7 25.32 0.39 -11.18
CA ARG A 7 25.01 1.16 -9.95
C ARG A 7 24.08 2.41 -10.19
N SER A 8 23.03 2.55 -9.32
CA SER A 8 22.43 3.74 -8.61
C SER A 8 21.93 5.00 -9.37
N THR A 9 20.78 5.67 -9.08
CA THR A 9 19.92 5.82 -7.85
C THR A 9 18.51 6.42 -8.11
N ALA A 10 17.48 5.77 -7.54
CA ALA A 10 16.12 6.27 -7.19
C ALA A 10 14.97 6.24 -8.23
N VAL A 11 14.21 5.14 -8.21
CA VAL A 11 12.77 5.04 -8.56
C VAL A 11 12.12 4.10 -7.54
N ALA A 12 10.93 4.43 -7.04
CA ALA A 12 10.18 3.64 -6.08
C ALA A 12 9.80 2.26 -6.68
N TRP A 13 10.24 1.18 -6.03
CA TRP A 13 9.98 -0.19 -6.46
C TRP A 13 8.60 -0.64 -5.94
N MET A 14 7.71 -1.07 -6.83
CA MET A 14 6.42 -1.66 -6.45
C MET A 14 6.49 -3.19 -6.54
N VAL A 15 5.94 -3.86 -5.52
CA VAL A 15 5.75 -5.31 -5.46
C VAL A 15 4.75 -5.75 -6.53
N PRO A 16 4.99 -6.87 -7.22
CA PRO A 16 4.01 -7.43 -8.14
C PRO A 16 2.70 -7.76 -7.42
N TRP A 17 1.57 -7.43 -8.06
CA TRP A 17 0.27 -7.97 -7.70
C TRP A 17 0.04 -9.25 -8.50
N THR A 18 -0.10 -10.40 -7.85
CA THR A 18 -0.63 -11.59 -8.53
C THR A 18 -2.15 -11.44 -8.65
N LYS A 19 -2.69 -11.47 -9.88
CA LYS A 19 -4.13 -11.40 -10.18
C LYS A 19 -4.91 -12.43 -9.35
N LEU A 20 -5.75 -11.95 -8.42
CA LEU A 20 -6.95 -12.70 -8.04
C LEU A 20 -7.92 -12.59 -9.23
N GLY A 21 -8.57 -13.69 -9.59
CA GLY A 21 -9.30 -13.88 -10.87
C GLY A 21 -10.37 -12.82 -11.19
N PRO A 22 -10.99 -12.90 -12.38
CA PRO A 22 -11.90 -11.88 -12.87
C PRO A 22 -13.08 -11.69 -11.89
N ILE A 23 -13.20 -10.46 -11.35
CA ILE A 23 -14.40 -10.02 -10.65
C ILE A 23 -15.49 -9.86 -11.71
N VAL A 24 -16.50 -10.73 -11.65
CA VAL A 24 -17.64 -10.72 -12.56
C VAL A 24 -18.55 -9.57 -12.17
N SER A 25 -18.60 -8.49 -12.95
CA SER A 25 -19.59 -7.43 -12.70
C SER A 25 -20.98 -7.86 -13.18
N THR A 26 -21.92 -7.99 -12.26
CA THR A 26 -23.35 -7.88 -12.55
C THR A 26 -23.70 -6.42 -12.84
N ASN A 27 -24.27 -6.17 -14.03
CA ASN A 27 -24.81 -4.87 -14.45
C ASN A 27 -25.80 -4.31 -13.41
N SER A 28 -25.45 -3.21 -12.73
CA SER A 28 -26.43 -2.38 -12.02
C SER A 28 -26.45 -0.97 -12.61
N ARG A 29 -27.40 -0.74 -13.53
CA ARG A 29 -27.85 0.60 -13.91
C ARG A 29 -28.55 1.26 -12.70
N ASN A 30 -28.31 2.55 -12.53
CA ASN A 30 -28.97 3.53 -11.65
C ASN A 30 -28.50 3.61 -10.19
N ILE A 31 -27.54 4.48 -9.89
CA ILE A 31 -27.58 5.40 -8.73
C ILE A 31 -26.98 6.75 -9.16
N ARG A 32 -27.76 7.84 -9.00
CA ARG A 32 -27.33 9.22 -9.30
C ARG A 32 -26.44 9.74 -8.17
N GLY A 33 -25.16 9.95 -8.49
CA GLY A 33 -24.13 10.59 -7.68
C GLY A 33 -22.76 10.22 -8.23
N VAL A 34 -21.79 11.14 -8.27
CA VAL A 34 -20.41 10.77 -8.67
C VAL A 34 -19.90 9.77 -7.63
N PRO A 35 -19.48 8.55 -8.04
CA PRO A 35 -19.04 7.55 -7.08
C PRO A 35 -17.90 8.12 -6.26
N THR A 36 -18.11 8.13 -4.94
CA THR A 36 -17.19 8.71 -3.97
C THR A 36 -16.73 7.60 -3.05
N LEU A 37 -15.43 7.53 -2.82
CA LEU A 37 -14.80 6.66 -1.86
C LEU A 37 -14.31 7.51 -0.68
N GLN A 38 -14.56 7.06 0.54
CA GLN A 38 -14.19 7.77 1.76
C GLN A 38 -13.44 6.83 2.69
N LEU A 39 -12.32 7.33 3.23
CA LEU A 39 -11.62 6.69 4.32
C LEU A 39 -12.09 7.33 5.62
N LEU A 40 -12.72 6.54 6.48
CA LEU A 40 -13.08 6.93 7.84
C LEU A 40 -12.14 6.31 8.85
N ASP A 41 -11.99 6.98 9.99
CA ASP A 41 -11.25 6.48 11.13
C ASP A 41 -12.16 6.44 12.36
N LYS A 42 -12.08 5.37 13.14
CA LYS A 42 -12.79 5.22 14.41
C LYS A 42 -11.86 4.76 15.51
N SER A 43 -11.85 5.48 16.62
CA SER A 43 -11.21 5.05 17.86
C SER A 43 -12.20 4.24 18.70
N ILE A 44 -11.83 3.01 19.06
CA ILE A 44 -12.69 2.07 19.78
C ILE A 44 -11.87 1.37 20.85
N THR A 45 -12.37 1.35 22.08
CA THR A 45 -11.81 0.56 23.17
C THR A 45 -12.52 -0.79 23.25
N ILE A 46 -11.75 -1.88 23.37
CA ILE A 46 -12.30 -3.22 23.55
C ILE A 46 -11.63 -3.93 24.74
N PRO A 47 -12.32 -4.87 25.42
CA PRO A 47 -11.70 -5.69 26.46
C PRO A 47 -10.49 -6.47 25.92
N ALA A 48 -9.46 -6.63 26.76
CA ALA A 48 -8.31 -7.44 26.40
C ALA A 48 -8.70 -8.93 26.25
N ALA A 49 -8.03 -9.63 25.34
CA ALA A 49 -8.21 -11.07 25.22
C ALA A 49 -7.59 -11.75 26.45
N PRO A 50 -8.19 -12.85 26.97
CA PRO A 50 -7.56 -13.64 28.03
C PRO A 50 -6.13 -14.04 27.63
N ASP A 51 -5.17 -13.70 28.49
CA ASP A 51 -3.72 -13.93 28.29
C ASP A 51 -3.15 -13.41 26.95
N ASN A 52 -3.82 -12.44 26.30
CA ASN A 52 -3.47 -11.93 24.97
C ASN A 52 -3.35 -13.04 23.89
N ARG A 53 -4.14 -14.11 23.99
CA ARG A 53 -4.15 -15.21 23.01
C ARG A 53 -5.26 -15.05 21.98
N GLY A 54 -5.04 -15.59 20.78
CA GLY A 54 -6.06 -15.57 19.71
C GLY A 54 -6.46 -14.15 19.29
N LEU A 55 -5.50 -13.21 19.33
CA LEU A 55 -5.75 -11.78 19.15
C LEU A 55 -6.50 -11.46 17.87
N ILE A 56 -6.10 -12.08 16.75
CA ILE A 56 -6.71 -11.83 15.44
C ILE A 56 -8.22 -12.14 15.47
N GLN A 57 -8.60 -13.32 15.96
CA GLN A 57 -10.00 -13.73 16.07
C GLN A 57 -10.75 -12.88 17.10
N HIS A 58 -10.09 -12.48 18.18
CA HIS A 58 -10.66 -11.58 19.18
C HIS A 58 -11.01 -10.21 18.60
N PHE A 59 -10.09 -9.59 17.87
CA PHE A 59 -10.32 -8.32 17.19
C PHE A 59 -11.39 -8.45 16.10
N GLU A 60 -11.30 -9.48 15.24
CA GLU A 60 -12.31 -9.72 14.20
C GLU A 60 -13.72 -9.81 14.79
N LYS A 61 -13.88 -10.60 15.86
CA LYS A 61 -15.15 -10.72 16.58
C LYS A 61 -15.57 -9.40 17.22
N ALA A 62 -14.65 -8.65 17.83
CA ALA A 62 -14.99 -7.39 18.48
C ALA A 62 -15.46 -6.31 17.50
N PHE A 63 -14.89 -6.28 16.29
CA PHE A 63 -15.23 -5.29 15.27
C PHE A 63 -16.39 -5.72 14.37
N SER A 64 -16.67 -7.02 14.21
CA SER A 64 -17.83 -7.48 13.43
C SER A 64 -19.17 -6.96 13.96
N PHE A 65 -19.30 -6.80 15.29
CA PHE A 65 -20.49 -6.23 15.93
C PHE A 65 -20.55 -4.70 15.95
N ARG A 66 -19.47 -4.02 15.57
CA ARG A 66 -19.31 -2.55 15.69
C ARG A 66 -19.22 -1.85 14.34
N ARG A 67 -19.17 -2.63 13.27
CA ARG A 67 -19.11 -2.18 11.88
C ARG A 67 -20.50 -1.67 11.45
N GLY A 68 -20.55 -0.47 10.87
CA GLY A 68 -21.75 0.05 10.21
C GLY A 68 -22.01 -0.63 8.87
N GLU A 69 -23.24 -0.53 8.37
CA GLU A 69 -23.59 -1.06 7.05
C GLU A 69 -22.70 -0.44 5.96
N GLY A 70 -22.09 -1.27 5.12
CA GLY A 70 -21.20 -0.83 4.03
C GLY A 70 -19.74 -0.50 4.44
N GLU A 71 -19.37 -0.49 5.72
CA GLU A 71 -18.04 -0.03 6.16
C GLU A 71 -16.93 -1.08 6.01
N ILE A 72 -16.08 -1.04 5.00
CA ILE A 72 -15.07 -2.11 4.79
C ILE A 72 -13.81 -1.83 5.60
N PRO A 73 -13.43 -2.70 6.56
CA PRO A 73 -12.23 -2.47 7.34
C PRO A 73 -10.99 -2.63 6.45
N VAL A 74 -10.10 -1.63 6.46
CA VAL A 74 -8.85 -1.62 5.66
C VAL A 74 -7.59 -1.57 6.51
N ARG A 75 -7.70 -1.21 7.79
CA ARG A 75 -6.57 -1.16 8.73
C ARG A 75 -7.06 -1.26 10.17
N LEU A 76 -6.30 -1.94 11.02
CA LEU A 76 -6.40 -1.86 12.47
C LEU A 76 -5.03 -1.46 13.05
N ALA A 77 -5.02 -0.55 14.02
CA ALA A 77 -3.87 -0.28 14.88
C ALA A 77 -4.30 -0.39 16.35
N ILE A 78 -3.44 -0.98 17.17
CA ILE A 78 -3.59 -1.01 18.63
C ILE A 78 -2.65 0.07 19.16
N THR A 79 -3.20 1.11 19.77
CA THR A 79 -2.43 2.29 20.21
C THR A 79 -2.01 2.19 21.67
N SER A 80 -2.77 1.48 22.51
CA SER A 80 -2.37 1.19 23.89
C SER A 80 -3.04 -0.06 24.45
N LEU A 81 -2.46 -0.60 25.53
CA LEU A 81 -3.03 -1.65 26.36
C LEU A 81 -2.96 -1.19 27.82
N ASP A 82 -4.09 -0.74 28.35
CA ASP A 82 -4.19 -0.18 29.70
C ASP A 82 -5.41 -0.77 30.42
N GLY A 83 -5.25 -1.09 31.71
CA GLY A 83 -6.38 -1.51 32.55
C GLY A 83 -7.16 -2.74 32.05
N GLY A 84 -6.53 -3.63 31.28
CA GLY A 84 -7.18 -4.80 30.69
C GLY A 84 -8.05 -4.47 29.47
N THR A 85 -7.78 -3.36 28.78
CA THR A 85 -8.44 -2.96 27.53
C THR A 85 -7.42 -2.59 26.45
N TYR A 86 -7.74 -2.90 25.20
CA TYR A 86 -7.03 -2.36 24.04
C TYR A 86 -7.67 -1.04 23.59
N SER A 87 -6.87 0.00 23.42
CA SER A 87 -7.24 1.17 22.64
C SER A 87 -6.92 0.90 21.17
N CYS A 88 -7.93 0.95 20.31
CA CYS A 88 -7.79 0.61 18.90
C CYS A 88 -8.22 1.77 18.01
N GLU A 89 -7.53 1.90 16.88
CA GLU A 89 -7.92 2.76 15.76
C GLU A 89 -8.18 1.88 14.54
N ILE A 90 -9.37 1.97 13.96
CA ILE A 90 -9.76 1.19 12.81
C ILE A 90 -10.16 2.10 11.66
N GLY A 91 -9.54 1.85 10.50
CA GLY A 91 -9.82 2.55 9.26
C GLY A 91 -10.87 1.78 8.45
N TYR A 92 -11.91 2.49 8.01
CA TYR A 92 -12.97 1.94 7.18
C TYR A 92 -13.02 2.65 5.83
N LEU A 93 -13.16 1.87 4.77
CA LEU A 93 -13.46 2.35 3.45
C LEU A 93 -14.97 2.30 3.21
N ILE A 94 -15.54 3.41 2.77
CA ILE A 94 -16.96 3.54 2.44
C ILE A 94 -17.05 4.04 1.01
N GLY A 95 -17.86 3.38 0.19
CA GLY A 95 -18.10 3.82 -1.19
C GLY A 95 -19.55 3.61 -1.60
N SER A 96 -19.97 4.29 -2.66
CA SER A 96 -21.33 4.11 -3.21
C SER A 96 -21.50 2.84 -4.04
N ASP A 97 -20.41 2.33 -4.61
CA ASP A 97 -20.33 1.09 -5.36
C ASP A 97 -19.50 0.10 -4.55
N HIS A 98 -20.08 -1.00 -4.06
CA HIS A 98 -19.35 -1.95 -3.20
C HIS A 98 -18.65 -3.05 -4.00
N SER A 99 -18.73 -3.06 -5.33
CA SER A 99 -18.11 -4.08 -6.17
C SER A 99 -16.60 -4.16 -6.00
N PHE A 100 -15.93 -3.05 -5.64
CA PHE A 100 -14.49 -3.03 -5.34
C PHE A 100 -14.11 -3.90 -4.14
N ALA A 101 -15.07 -4.23 -3.27
CA ALA A 101 -14.85 -5.06 -2.09
C ALA A 101 -15.08 -6.55 -2.36
N GLU A 102 -15.67 -6.88 -3.50
CA GLU A 102 -15.94 -8.26 -3.87
C GLU A 102 -14.61 -9.01 -4.10
N GLY A 103 -14.45 -10.13 -3.39
CA GLY A 103 -13.21 -10.91 -3.44
C GLY A 103 -12.06 -10.37 -2.57
N CYS A 104 -12.23 -9.24 -1.89
CA CYS A 104 -11.26 -8.81 -0.88
C CYS A 104 -11.34 -9.71 0.36
N GLU A 105 -10.20 -10.24 0.77
CA GLU A 105 -10.10 -10.95 2.05
C GLU A 105 -10.19 -9.98 3.23
N SER A 106 -10.75 -10.44 4.34
CA SER A 106 -10.76 -9.71 5.61
C SER A 106 -9.34 -9.30 6.00
N ILE A 107 -9.15 -8.08 6.54
CA ILE A 107 -7.87 -7.68 7.13
C ILE A 107 -7.45 -8.56 8.32
N PHE A 108 -8.39 -9.35 8.85
CA PHE A 108 -8.17 -10.33 9.90
C PHE A 108 -7.93 -11.75 9.36
N ALA A 109 -7.97 -11.96 8.04
CA ALA A 109 -7.69 -13.26 7.46
C ALA A 109 -6.26 -13.69 7.81
N PHE A 110 -6.14 -14.84 8.47
CA PHE A 110 -4.88 -15.43 8.90
C PHE A 110 -4.77 -16.85 8.37
N ARG A 111 -3.64 -17.17 7.73
CA ARG A 111 -3.34 -18.49 7.20
C ARG A 111 -1.97 -18.92 7.71
N GLN A 112 -1.97 -19.74 8.75
CA GLN A 112 -0.73 -20.33 9.24
C GLN A 112 -0.10 -21.18 8.13
N ARG A 113 1.18 -20.94 7.84
CA ARG A 113 1.94 -21.73 6.87
C ARG A 113 2.31 -23.07 7.53
N ASN A 114 1.95 -24.17 6.88
CA ASN A 114 2.13 -25.54 7.41
C ASN A 114 3.55 -26.11 7.22
N GLY A 115 4.49 -25.33 6.69
CA GLY A 115 5.85 -25.78 6.42
C GLY A 115 6.88 -24.67 6.58
N VAL A 116 8.10 -25.07 6.92
CA VAL A 116 9.27 -24.19 7.00
C VAL A 116 10.17 -24.51 5.81
N ASN A 117 10.55 -23.49 5.05
CA ASN A 117 11.67 -23.57 4.13
C ASN A 117 12.86 -22.86 4.77
N ALA A 118 13.81 -23.64 5.29
CA ALA A 118 15.01 -23.13 5.95
C ALA A 118 16.21 -22.98 5.00
N GLY A 119 16.01 -23.09 3.68
CA GLY A 119 17.09 -22.98 2.69
C GLY A 119 17.62 -21.56 2.47
N LYS A 120 16.88 -20.55 2.94
CA LYS A 120 17.28 -19.13 2.96
C LYS A 120 16.83 -18.48 4.27
N PHE A 121 17.65 -17.58 4.79
CA PHE A 121 17.29 -16.73 5.90
C PHE A 121 16.69 -15.42 5.37
N ASN A 122 15.37 -15.28 5.49
CA ASN A 122 14.65 -14.06 5.12
C ASN A 122 14.34 -13.26 6.39
N ALA A 123 14.69 -11.98 6.40
CA ALA A 123 14.41 -11.07 7.50
C ALA A 123 13.38 -10.02 7.08
N VAL A 124 12.60 -9.52 8.03
CA VAL A 124 11.69 -8.38 7.83
C VAL A 124 12.17 -7.24 8.72
N PHE A 125 12.36 -6.05 8.15
CA PHE A 125 12.71 -4.85 8.90
C PHE A 125 11.69 -3.75 8.65
N ILE A 126 11.09 -3.26 9.75
CA ILE A 126 10.06 -2.22 9.71
C ILE A 126 10.45 -1.15 10.71
N VAL A 127 10.38 0.09 10.24
CA VAL A 127 10.42 1.28 11.07
C VAL A 127 9.02 1.90 11.10
N PRO A 128 8.32 1.92 12.25
CA PRO A 128 7.04 2.58 12.38
C PRO A 128 7.17 4.08 12.20
N THR A 129 6.27 4.69 11.42
CA THR A 129 6.27 6.13 11.19
C THR A 129 5.55 6.90 12.29
N GLY A 130 6.00 8.13 12.54
CA GLY A 130 5.30 9.08 13.40
C GLY A 130 5.41 8.80 14.91
N ILE A 131 6.18 7.78 15.33
CA ILE A 131 6.39 7.48 16.76
C ILE A 131 7.75 7.92 17.29
N GLY A 132 8.61 8.51 16.45
CA GLY A 132 9.96 8.91 16.84
C GLY A 132 10.85 7.73 17.21
N ALA A 133 10.93 6.71 16.35
CA ALA A 133 11.78 5.55 16.59
C ALA A 133 13.25 5.98 16.75
N GLU A 134 13.95 5.42 17.76
CA GLU A 134 15.37 5.74 18.01
C GLU A 134 16.28 5.41 16.81
N VAL A 135 15.92 4.36 16.07
CA VAL A 135 16.52 4.01 14.78
C VAL A 135 15.40 4.00 13.75
N GLY A 136 15.51 4.83 12.72
CA GLY A 136 14.48 4.95 11.70
C GLY A 136 13.59 6.18 11.85
N GLY A 137 13.69 6.91 12.96
CA GLY A 137 12.81 8.03 13.26
C GLY A 137 13.06 9.26 12.39
N HIS A 138 14.20 9.32 11.70
CA HIS A 138 14.62 10.47 10.90
C HIS A 138 14.85 10.07 9.44
N ALA A 139 14.76 11.04 8.51
CA ALA A 139 14.95 10.76 7.10
C ALA A 139 16.34 10.13 6.84
N GLY A 140 16.34 8.88 6.35
CA GLY A 140 17.54 8.13 5.96
C GLY A 140 18.32 7.45 7.10
N ASP A 141 17.97 7.66 8.37
CA ASP A 141 18.71 7.07 9.50
C ASP A 141 18.53 5.54 9.62
N ALA A 142 17.46 4.98 9.03
CA ALA A 142 17.23 3.54 8.97
C ALA A 142 18.14 2.84 7.95
N SER A 143 18.71 3.57 7.00
CA SER A 143 19.46 2.98 5.88
C SER A 143 20.70 2.20 6.33
N PRO A 144 21.56 2.70 7.25
CA PRO A 144 22.66 1.91 7.81
C PRO A 144 22.20 0.62 8.50
N ALA A 145 21.11 0.67 9.27
CA ALA A 145 20.54 -0.51 9.92
C ALA A 145 20.02 -1.52 8.90
N ALA A 146 19.35 -1.05 7.83
CA ALA A 146 18.91 -1.88 6.73
C ALA A 146 20.08 -2.55 6.00
N GLN A 147 21.18 -1.83 5.74
CA GLN A 147 22.38 -2.41 5.11
C GLN A 147 23.04 -3.48 6.00
N LEU A 148 23.13 -3.24 7.31
CA LEU A 148 23.67 -4.22 8.26
C LEU A 148 22.81 -5.48 8.30
N LEU A 149 21.49 -5.34 8.44
CA LEU A 149 20.57 -6.48 8.46
C LEU A 149 20.62 -7.25 7.14
N ALA A 150 20.61 -6.54 6.01
CA ALA A 150 20.75 -7.12 4.68
C ALA A 150 22.04 -7.93 4.49
N SER A 151 23.15 -7.52 5.13
CA SER A 151 24.42 -8.26 5.09
C SER A 151 24.39 -9.59 5.86
N CYS A 152 23.43 -9.74 6.77
CA CYS A 152 23.27 -10.90 7.65
C CYS A 152 22.16 -11.86 7.19
N CYS A 153 21.44 -11.56 6.10
CA CYS A 153 20.34 -12.39 5.60
C CYS A 153 20.40 -12.59 4.08
N ASP A 154 19.76 -13.64 3.59
CA ASP A 154 19.67 -13.87 2.15
C ASP A 154 18.75 -12.86 1.48
N GLN A 155 17.64 -12.50 2.12
CA GLN A 155 16.67 -11.52 1.63
C GLN A 155 16.16 -10.64 2.77
N LEU A 156 16.12 -9.32 2.55
CA LEU A 156 15.55 -8.37 3.49
C LEU A 156 14.22 -7.83 2.95
N ILE A 157 13.12 -8.12 3.59
CA ILE A 157 11.82 -7.52 3.25
C ILE A 157 11.65 -6.26 4.08
N THR A 158 11.39 -5.13 3.43
CA THR A 158 11.30 -3.81 4.07
C THR A 158 10.22 -2.95 3.43
N HIS A 159 10.00 -1.76 3.97
CA HIS A 159 8.94 -0.85 3.54
C HIS A 159 9.49 0.55 3.21
N PRO A 160 8.69 1.43 2.57
CA PRO A 160 9.13 2.74 2.07
C PRO A 160 9.94 3.57 3.06
N ASN A 161 9.53 3.59 4.33
CA ASN A 161 10.09 4.51 5.31
C ASN A 161 11.47 4.10 5.82
N VAL A 162 11.99 2.94 5.42
CA VAL A 162 13.33 2.48 5.82
C VAL A 162 14.39 2.91 4.82
N VAL A 163 14.07 2.86 3.53
CA VAL A 163 15.08 3.02 2.46
C VAL A 163 14.94 4.33 1.69
N ASN A 164 13.81 5.03 1.83
CA ASN A 164 13.61 6.35 1.24
C ASN A 164 14.01 7.44 2.24
N ALA A 165 14.76 8.44 1.76
CA ALA A 165 15.17 9.62 2.49
C ALA A 165 15.01 10.83 1.58
N SER A 166 13.78 11.35 1.48
CA SER A 166 13.41 12.37 0.49
C SER A 166 13.73 11.89 -0.94
N ASP A 167 14.66 12.55 -1.63
CA ASP A 167 15.06 12.23 -3.01
C ASP A 167 16.08 11.08 -3.08
N MET A 168 16.52 10.55 -1.95
CA MET A 168 17.48 9.44 -1.89
C MET A 168 16.76 8.11 -1.63
N ASN A 169 17.24 7.06 -2.30
CA ASN A 169 16.86 5.69 -2.02
C ASN A 169 18.12 4.81 -1.95
N GLU A 170 18.43 4.31 -0.75
CA GLU A 170 19.62 3.48 -0.48
C GLU A 170 19.23 2.05 -0.11
N MET A 171 18.35 1.46 -0.92
CA MET A 171 17.87 0.09 -0.73
C MET A 171 19.02 -0.93 -0.88
N PRO A 172 19.20 -1.88 0.08
CA PRO A 172 20.15 -2.97 -0.08
C PRO A 172 19.83 -3.84 -1.30
N ALA A 173 20.86 -4.42 -1.93
CA ALA A 173 20.70 -5.13 -3.20
C ALA A 173 19.87 -6.42 -3.12
N ASN A 174 19.79 -7.04 -1.94
CA ASN A 174 18.94 -8.20 -1.63
C ASN A 174 17.67 -7.81 -0.85
N ALA A 175 17.28 -6.53 -0.90
CA ALA A 175 16.06 -6.08 -0.26
C ALA A 175 14.87 -6.10 -1.22
N HIS A 176 13.70 -6.44 -0.67
CA HIS A 176 12.41 -6.36 -1.33
C HIS A 176 11.57 -5.29 -0.64
N TYR A 177 11.26 -4.25 -1.40
CA TYR A 177 10.42 -3.15 -0.98
C TYR A 177 8.95 -3.54 -1.07
N VAL A 178 8.21 -3.50 0.04
CA VAL A 178 6.78 -3.82 0.11
C VAL A 178 5.97 -2.71 0.76
N GLU A 179 4.77 -2.45 0.23
CA GLU A 179 3.80 -1.56 0.88
C GLU A 179 3.28 -2.21 2.18
N GLY A 180 2.87 -1.39 3.15
CA GLY A 180 2.51 -1.85 4.50
C GLY A 180 1.37 -2.89 4.54
N SER A 181 0.31 -2.71 3.75
CA SER A 181 -0.79 -3.69 3.67
C SER A 181 -0.33 -5.03 3.08
N VAL A 182 0.54 -4.99 2.06
CA VAL A 182 1.15 -6.18 1.46
C VAL A 182 2.03 -6.89 2.47
N LEU A 183 2.85 -6.15 3.23
CA LEU A 183 3.68 -6.71 4.29
C LEU A 183 2.85 -7.40 5.37
N CYS A 184 1.78 -6.75 5.82
CA CYS A 184 0.84 -7.36 6.78
C CYS A 184 0.25 -8.66 6.22
N ARG A 185 -0.26 -8.65 4.98
CA ARG A 185 -0.81 -9.86 4.34
C ARG A 185 0.23 -10.98 4.18
N LEU A 186 1.47 -10.63 3.87
CA LEU A 186 2.58 -11.59 3.84
C LEU A 186 2.80 -12.21 5.23
N LEU A 187 2.88 -11.39 6.28
CA LEU A 187 3.09 -11.88 7.65
C LEU A 187 1.89 -12.71 8.15
N MET A 188 0.68 -12.34 7.74
CA MET A 188 -0.58 -13.05 8.03
C MET A 188 -0.75 -14.34 7.21
N GLY A 189 0.14 -14.59 6.24
CA GLY A 189 0.14 -15.80 5.42
C GLY A 189 -0.90 -15.83 4.31
N THR A 190 -1.60 -14.73 4.05
CA THR A 190 -2.65 -14.66 3.03
C THR A 190 -2.10 -14.48 1.62
N ILE A 191 -0.86 -14.00 1.49
CA ILE A 191 -0.14 -13.90 0.22
C ILE A 191 1.28 -14.47 0.33
N GLY A 192 1.88 -14.73 -0.82
CA GLY A 192 3.32 -14.93 -1.00
C GLY A 192 3.92 -13.76 -1.78
N LEU A 193 5.25 -13.62 -1.72
CA LEU A 193 5.98 -12.71 -2.60
C LEU A 193 6.73 -13.51 -3.65
N GLU A 194 6.71 -13.02 -4.88
CA GLU A 194 7.52 -13.52 -5.98
C GLU A 194 8.50 -12.43 -6.40
N SER A 195 9.79 -12.77 -6.42
CA SER A 195 10.82 -11.85 -6.90
C SER A 195 10.85 -11.90 -8.42
N VAL A 196 10.62 -10.74 -9.03
CA VAL A 196 10.71 -10.55 -10.48
C VAL A 196 11.88 -9.64 -10.82
N ARG A 197 12.44 -9.81 -12.02
CA ARG A 197 13.54 -8.97 -12.49
C ARG A 197 13.08 -7.56 -12.87
N ALA A 198 11.90 -7.45 -13.48
CA ALA A 198 11.28 -6.20 -13.88
C ALA A 198 9.76 -6.40 -13.93
N ASN A 199 9.01 -5.32 -13.72
CA ASN A 199 7.57 -5.26 -13.93
C ASN A 199 7.29 -4.45 -15.19
N ARG A 200 6.27 -4.85 -15.96
CA ARG A 200 5.61 -3.98 -16.94
C ARG A 200 4.79 -2.94 -16.19
N VAL A 201 5.14 -1.67 -16.34
CA VAL A 201 4.54 -0.57 -15.57
C VAL A 201 3.64 0.29 -16.46
N LEU A 202 2.36 0.32 -16.13
CA LEU A 202 1.42 1.31 -16.65
C LEU A 202 1.59 2.62 -15.87
N VAL A 203 1.72 3.74 -16.54
CA VAL A 203 1.77 5.05 -15.89
C VAL A 203 0.46 5.77 -16.13
N VAL A 204 -0.20 6.19 -15.05
CA VAL A 204 -1.42 7.00 -15.09
C VAL A 204 -1.14 8.33 -14.40
N TYR A 205 -1.50 9.43 -15.03
CA TYR A 205 -1.42 10.75 -14.40
C TYR A 205 -2.67 11.56 -14.65
N ASP A 206 -3.04 12.40 -13.71
CA ASP A 206 -4.22 13.25 -13.84
C ASP A 206 -4.03 14.35 -14.90
N ASN A 207 -5.11 14.69 -15.62
CA ASN A 207 -5.15 15.94 -16.36
C ASN A 207 -5.16 17.13 -15.38
N GLN A 208 -4.03 17.80 -15.24
CA GLN A 208 -3.83 18.92 -14.33
C GLN A 208 -3.85 20.26 -15.08
N ALA A 209 -4.22 21.34 -14.38
CA ALA A 209 -4.25 22.68 -14.95
C ALA A 209 -2.84 23.19 -15.32
N ASP A 210 -1.83 22.81 -14.53
CA ASP A 210 -0.44 23.16 -14.80
C ASP A 210 0.19 22.15 -15.79
N GLN A 211 0.44 22.62 -17.01
CA GLN A 211 1.07 21.84 -18.07
C GLN A 211 2.51 21.41 -17.74
N MET A 212 3.17 22.07 -16.77
CA MET A 212 4.50 21.65 -16.31
C MET A 212 4.45 20.25 -15.68
N ILE A 213 3.36 19.88 -15.02
CA ILE A 213 3.20 18.56 -14.40
C ILE A 213 3.26 17.44 -15.45
N GLU A 214 2.57 17.61 -16.58
CA GLU A 214 2.62 16.64 -17.69
C GLU A 214 4.07 16.48 -18.19
N SER A 215 4.78 17.59 -18.37
CA SER A 215 6.21 17.56 -18.77
C SER A 215 7.09 16.84 -17.73
N LEU A 216 6.86 17.08 -16.44
CA LEU A 216 7.59 16.41 -15.36
C LEU A 216 7.33 14.90 -15.33
N VAL A 217 6.08 14.47 -15.52
CA VAL A 217 5.72 13.04 -15.60
C VAL A 217 6.44 12.40 -16.78
N LEU A 218 6.34 12.98 -17.97
CA LEU A 218 6.99 12.44 -19.17
C LEU A 218 8.51 12.37 -19.01
N ASN A 219 9.14 13.44 -18.52
CA ASN A 219 10.58 13.46 -18.26
C ASN A 219 10.99 12.42 -17.21
N THR A 220 10.16 12.20 -16.18
CA THR A 220 10.42 11.18 -15.14
C THR A 220 10.37 9.77 -15.73
N VAL A 221 9.34 9.47 -16.55
CA VAL A 221 9.20 8.15 -17.18
C VAL A 221 10.33 7.88 -18.16
N GLU A 222 10.68 8.84 -19.01
CA GLU A 222 11.77 8.69 -19.98
C GLU A 222 13.15 8.61 -19.32
N SER A 223 13.35 9.34 -18.22
CA SER A 223 14.54 9.20 -17.39
C SER A 223 14.61 7.81 -16.77
N ALA A 224 13.50 7.29 -16.23
CA ALA A 224 13.45 5.96 -15.65
C ALA A 224 13.68 4.84 -16.67
N ARG A 225 13.14 4.99 -17.89
CA ARG A 225 13.43 4.10 -19.04
C ARG A 225 14.93 4.08 -19.34
N SER A 226 15.53 5.26 -19.45
CA SER A 226 16.93 5.40 -19.87
C SER A 226 17.94 4.99 -18.80
N THR A 227 17.63 5.18 -17.52
CA THR A 227 18.57 4.99 -16.41
C THR A 227 18.32 3.72 -15.58
N TYR A 228 17.06 3.30 -15.40
CA TYR A 228 16.69 2.09 -14.65
C TYR A 228 16.23 0.94 -15.53
N GLY A 229 16.02 1.16 -16.83
CA GLY A 229 15.45 0.15 -17.71
C GLY A 229 13.98 -0.13 -17.40
N LEU A 230 13.22 0.90 -17.00
CA LEU A 230 11.78 0.80 -16.77
C LEU A 230 11.07 0.26 -18.03
N ASP A 231 10.37 -0.86 -17.89
CA ASP A 231 9.48 -1.39 -18.92
C ASP A 231 8.11 -0.70 -18.81
N CYS A 232 7.98 0.50 -19.38
CA CYS A 232 6.73 1.23 -19.38
C CYS A 232 5.85 0.81 -20.56
N THR A 233 4.66 0.29 -20.27
CA THR A 233 3.74 -0.26 -21.29
C THR A 233 2.76 0.77 -21.84
N GLY A 234 2.57 1.88 -21.12
CA GLY A 234 1.86 3.05 -21.63
C GLY A 234 1.81 4.17 -20.59
N ILE A 235 1.58 5.39 -21.08
CA ILE A 235 1.41 6.59 -20.26
C ILE A 235 0.02 7.15 -20.60
N TYR A 236 -0.87 7.14 -19.61
CA TYR A 236 -2.27 7.51 -19.77
C TYR A 236 -2.58 8.75 -18.96
N LYS A 237 -3.14 9.76 -19.62
CA LYS A 237 -3.70 10.92 -18.95
C LYS A 237 -5.16 10.65 -18.58
N LEU A 238 -5.48 10.77 -17.30
CA LEU A 238 -6.84 10.55 -16.79
C LEU A 238 -7.68 11.83 -16.95
N GLU A 239 -8.79 11.72 -17.68
CA GLU A 239 -9.78 12.78 -17.90
C GLU A 239 -11.20 12.20 -17.77
N PRO A 240 -12.03 12.67 -16.81
CA PRO A 240 -11.70 13.68 -15.80
C PRO A 240 -10.64 13.18 -14.80
N PRO A 241 -9.85 14.08 -14.19
CA PRO A 241 -8.84 13.70 -13.21
C PRO A 241 -9.46 13.13 -11.92
N LEU A 242 -8.65 12.41 -11.15
CA LEU A 242 -9.01 12.04 -9.78
C LEU A 242 -9.20 13.30 -8.94
N GLN A 243 -10.22 13.29 -8.09
CA GLN A 243 -10.43 14.35 -7.11
C GLN A 243 -10.17 13.77 -5.73
N LEU A 244 -8.94 13.88 -5.25
CA LEU A 244 -8.52 13.38 -3.95
C LEU A 244 -8.42 14.53 -2.95
N THR A 245 -9.00 14.34 -1.76
CA THR A 245 -8.88 15.28 -0.65
C THR A 245 -8.44 14.55 0.61
N ALA A 246 -7.52 15.17 1.34
CA ALA A 246 -7.12 14.73 2.67
C ALA A 246 -7.79 15.62 3.73
N SER A 247 -7.98 15.07 4.92
CA SER A 247 -8.39 15.81 6.11
C SER A 247 -7.90 15.09 7.37
N SER A 248 -8.00 15.74 8.52
CA SER A 248 -7.60 15.16 9.80
C SER A 248 -8.82 14.62 10.55
N ALA A 249 -8.75 13.37 10.98
CA ALA A 249 -9.72 12.76 11.87
C ALA A 249 -9.54 13.27 13.32
N PRO A 250 -10.57 13.15 14.20
CA PRO A 250 -10.45 13.49 15.61
C PRO A 250 -9.33 12.74 16.37
N SER A 251 -8.92 11.57 15.87
CA SER A 251 -7.77 10.80 16.37
C SER A 251 -6.41 11.44 16.04
N GLY A 252 -6.38 12.51 15.24
CA GLY A 252 -5.15 13.11 14.71
C GLY A 252 -4.62 12.41 13.45
N ARG A 253 -5.32 11.40 12.94
CA ARG A 253 -4.93 10.65 11.74
C ARG A 253 -5.35 11.36 10.46
N ALA A 254 -4.53 11.24 9.42
CA ALA A 254 -4.95 11.62 8.07
C ALA A 254 -6.00 10.64 7.54
N VAL A 255 -7.13 11.19 7.09
CA VAL A 255 -8.22 10.53 6.38
C VAL A 255 -8.48 11.28 5.08
N GLY A 256 -9.43 10.83 4.26
CA GLY A 256 -9.67 11.49 2.99
C GLY A 256 -10.83 10.94 2.20
N SER A 257 -11.09 11.59 1.07
CA SER A 257 -12.09 11.15 0.09
C SER A 257 -11.54 11.23 -1.32
N GLY A 258 -12.06 10.38 -2.20
CA GLY A 258 -11.73 10.36 -3.61
C GLY A 258 -12.97 10.28 -4.48
N ARG A 259 -12.99 11.03 -5.58
CA ARG A 259 -13.99 10.93 -6.65
C ARG A 259 -13.32 10.62 -7.98
N ASN A 260 -14.12 10.15 -8.94
CA ASN A 260 -13.68 9.70 -10.26
C ASN A 260 -12.73 8.49 -10.23
N ILE A 261 -12.67 7.76 -9.11
CA ILE A 261 -11.83 6.55 -8.97
C ILE A 261 -12.32 5.45 -9.94
N ASP A 262 -13.61 5.43 -10.26
CA ASP A 262 -14.19 4.54 -11.26
C ASP A 262 -13.49 4.65 -12.61
N LYS A 263 -13.05 5.84 -13.01
CA LYS A 263 -12.32 6.06 -14.28
C LYS A 263 -10.96 5.40 -14.30
N LEU A 264 -10.24 5.45 -13.17
CA LEU A 264 -9.01 4.69 -13.01
C LEU A 264 -9.30 3.19 -13.13
N PHE A 265 -10.34 2.70 -12.44
CA PHE A 265 -10.69 1.27 -12.51
C PHE A 265 -11.19 0.81 -13.89
N ASP A 266 -11.89 1.66 -14.63
CA ASP A 266 -12.27 1.41 -16.03
C ASP A 266 -10.99 1.22 -16.87
N LEU A 267 -10.07 2.18 -16.82
CA LEU A 267 -8.78 2.12 -17.54
C LEU A 267 -7.96 0.88 -17.18
N LEU A 268 -7.85 0.57 -15.88
CA LEU A 268 -7.07 -0.57 -15.39
C LEU A 268 -7.68 -1.91 -15.81
N ARG A 269 -9.00 -1.98 -15.98
CA ARG A 269 -9.68 -3.17 -16.51
C ARG A 269 -9.47 -3.32 -18.02
N GLU A 270 -9.55 -2.23 -18.77
CA GLU A 270 -9.33 -2.23 -20.22
C GLU A 270 -7.91 -2.64 -20.60
N THR A 271 -6.93 -2.32 -19.75
CA THR A 271 -5.49 -2.58 -19.96
C THR A 271 -4.96 -3.73 -19.11
N ALA A 272 -5.82 -4.54 -18.50
CA ALA A 272 -5.44 -5.49 -17.45
C ALA A 272 -4.40 -6.55 -17.86
N GLU A 273 -4.23 -6.83 -19.15
CA GLU A 273 -3.24 -7.80 -19.66
C GLU A 273 -1.87 -7.17 -19.98
N ASP A 274 -1.80 -5.84 -20.00
CA ASP A 274 -0.65 -5.09 -20.50
C ASP A 274 0.34 -4.67 -19.41
N TYR A 275 0.00 -4.85 -18.13
CA TYR A 275 0.85 -4.41 -17.01
C TYR A 275 0.88 -5.41 -15.86
N ASP A 276 1.95 -5.33 -15.07
CA ASP A 276 2.15 -6.05 -13.81
C ASP A 276 2.05 -5.11 -12.60
N ALA A 277 2.31 -3.81 -12.82
CA ALA A 277 2.22 -2.77 -11.81
C ALA A 277 1.74 -1.43 -12.41
N VAL A 278 1.21 -0.54 -11.57
CA VAL A 278 0.67 0.76 -12.00
C VAL A 278 1.32 1.87 -11.19
N ALA A 279 1.94 2.84 -11.87
CA ALA A 279 2.40 4.09 -11.27
C ALA A 279 1.33 5.16 -11.46
N ILE A 280 0.94 5.84 -10.38
CA ILE A 280 -0.13 6.84 -10.39
C ILE A 280 0.46 8.18 -9.92
N SER A 281 0.26 9.23 -10.72
CA SER A 281 0.58 10.62 -10.37
C SER A 281 -0.69 11.44 -10.29
N SER A 282 -1.13 11.75 -9.07
CA SER A 282 -2.37 12.48 -8.80
C SER A 282 -2.16 13.63 -7.83
N LEU A 283 -3.03 14.64 -7.88
CA LEU A 283 -3.03 15.73 -6.91
C LEU A 283 -3.94 15.39 -5.73
N ILE A 284 -3.44 15.59 -4.51
CA ILE A 284 -4.23 15.47 -3.29
C ILE A 284 -4.42 16.88 -2.72
N GLY A 285 -5.68 17.32 -2.63
CA GLY A 285 -6.03 18.54 -1.92
C GLY A 285 -5.85 18.33 -0.41
N VAL A 286 -4.87 19.00 0.18
CA VAL A 286 -4.61 19.00 1.62
C VAL A 286 -5.14 20.32 2.19
N PRO A 287 -5.81 20.33 3.36
CA PRO A 287 -6.26 21.58 3.96
C PRO A 287 -5.07 22.48 4.31
N ASP A 288 -5.23 23.79 4.14
CA ASP A 288 -4.27 24.76 4.66
C ASP A 288 -4.21 24.62 6.19
N GLY A 289 -3.00 24.41 6.72
CA GLY A 289 -2.72 24.27 8.15
C GLY A 289 -2.69 25.59 8.91
#